data_AF-A0A3G9JYJ1-F1
#
_entry.id   AF-A0A3G9JYJ1-F1
#
_cell.length_a   1.000
_cell.length_b   1.000
_cell.length_c   1.000
_cell.angle_alpha   90.00
_cell.angle_beta   90.00
_cell.angle_gamma   90.00
#
_symmetry.space_group_name_H-M   'P 1'
#
loop_
_entity.id
_entity.type
_entity.pdbx_description
1 polymer ?
#
loop_
_entity_poly.entity_id
_entity_poly.type
_entity_poly.pdbx_seq_one_letter_code
_entity_poly.pdbx_strand_id
1 'polypeptide(L)'
;MKKIILISSLSLTMVVGASWAKPNIVLAQTCNYFAGTAVTGKSVNIDLCSIVPASSRSVDFVYYLGNQRLVSQANCDNGTWTTFPERQIHRPRSQATQTMLYFARLQLAFFPQGQ
;
A
#
# COMPACT_ATOMS: atom_id res chain seq x y z
N MET A 1 22.16 -84.77 -1.54
CA MET A 1 22.12 -83.99 -0.27
C MET A 1 22.74 -82.61 -0.48
N LYS A 2 21.95 -81.55 -0.74
CA LYS A 2 22.32 -80.11 -0.54
C LYS A 2 21.11 -79.23 -0.92
N LYS A 3 20.36 -78.75 0.06
CA LYS A 3 20.32 -77.39 0.67
C LYS A 3 19.48 -76.36 -0.11
N ILE A 4 18.26 -76.16 0.41
CA ILE A 4 17.33 -75.06 0.15
C ILE A 4 17.92 -73.77 0.73
N ILE A 5 17.87 -72.68 -0.02
CA ILE A 5 18.13 -71.32 0.50
C ILE A 5 16.89 -70.48 0.18
N LEU A 6 16.10 -70.19 1.22
CA LEU A 6 15.01 -69.23 1.21
C LEU A 6 15.60 -67.84 1.47
N ILE A 7 15.54 -66.96 0.47
CA ILE A 7 16.02 -65.58 0.60
C ILE A 7 14.80 -64.74 0.98
N SER A 8 14.72 -64.39 2.26
CA SER A 8 13.74 -63.44 2.82
C SER A 8 14.07 -62.03 2.32
N SER A 9 13.17 -61.45 1.53
CA SER A 9 13.25 -60.08 1.04
C SER A 9 12.77 -59.10 2.12
N LEU A 10 13.69 -58.30 2.64
CA LEU A 10 13.44 -57.23 3.61
C LEU A 10 13.04 -55.96 2.83
N SER A 11 11.78 -55.57 2.86
CA SER A 11 11.30 -54.34 2.22
C SER A 11 11.49 -53.13 3.15
N LEU A 12 12.34 -52.18 2.72
CA LEU A 12 12.61 -50.92 3.41
C LEU A 12 11.57 -49.88 2.95
N THR A 13 10.58 -49.56 3.79
CA THR A 13 9.61 -48.50 3.49
C THR A 13 10.16 -47.13 3.92
N MET A 14 10.41 -46.27 2.94
CA MET A 14 10.88 -44.90 3.16
C MET A 14 9.67 -43.99 3.41
N VAL A 15 9.56 -43.43 4.62
CA VAL A 15 8.49 -42.47 4.96
C VAL A 15 8.92 -41.09 4.49
N VAL A 16 8.27 -40.57 3.45
CA VAL A 16 8.49 -39.19 2.99
C VAL A 16 7.68 -38.27 3.90
N GLY A 17 8.37 -37.60 4.83
CA GLY A 17 7.77 -36.57 5.67
C GLY A 17 7.45 -35.33 4.84
N ALA A 18 6.18 -35.13 4.50
CA ALA A 18 5.72 -33.88 3.89
C ALA A 18 5.78 -32.75 4.95
N SER A 19 6.82 -31.93 4.87
CA SER A 19 6.89 -30.68 5.63
C SER A 19 5.86 -29.70 5.06
N TRP A 20 4.73 -29.55 5.73
CA TRP A 20 3.72 -28.53 5.40
C TRP A 20 4.28 -27.14 5.73
N ALA A 21 4.98 -26.52 4.78
CA ALA A 21 5.30 -25.11 4.86
C ALA A 21 3.98 -24.33 4.80
N LYS A 22 3.61 -23.64 5.88
CA LYS A 22 2.47 -22.71 5.88
C LYS A 22 2.75 -21.61 4.84
N PRO A 23 1.91 -21.43 3.83
CA PRO A 23 2.11 -20.33 2.89
C PRO A 23 1.94 -19.01 3.65
N ASN A 24 2.98 -18.17 3.63
CA ASN A 24 2.83 -16.78 4.01
C ASN A 24 2.04 -16.09 2.90
N ILE A 25 0.74 -15.88 3.13
CA ILE A 25 -0.09 -15.08 2.22
C ILE A 25 0.34 -13.63 2.40
N VAL A 26 1.21 -13.15 1.50
CA VAL A 26 1.48 -11.73 1.34
C VAL A 26 0.32 -11.13 0.55
N LEU A 27 -0.63 -10.49 1.24
CA LEU A 27 -1.62 -9.64 0.58
C LEU A 27 -0.86 -8.45 -0.02
N ALA A 28 -0.77 -8.39 -1.35
CA ALA A 28 -0.29 -7.19 -2.04
C ALA A 28 -1.27 -6.04 -1.75
N GLN A 29 -0.99 -5.23 -0.73
CA GLN A 29 -1.76 -4.02 -0.47
C GLN A 29 -1.53 -3.07 -1.66
N THR A 30 -2.59 -2.78 -2.42
CA THR A 30 -2.52 -1.77 -3.47
C THR A 30 -2.39 -0.40 -2.81
N CYS A 31 -1.22 0.21 -2.96
CA CYS A 31 -0.97 1.58 -2.52
C CYS A 31 -1.82 2.60 -3.30
N ASN A 32 -2.31 2.24 -4.49
CA ASN A 32 -3.14 3.13 -5.29
C ASN A 32 -4.60 3.07 -4.83
N TYR A 33 -5.16 4.21 -4.46
CA TYR A 33 -6.56 4.36 -4.11
C TYR A 33 -7.26 5.35 -5.05
N PHE A 34 -8.36 4.93 -5.65
CA PHE A 34 -9.20 5.79 -6.50
C PHE A 34 -10.09 6.68 -5.62
N ALA A 35 -9.78 7.98 -5.58
CA ALA A 35 -10.52 8.96 -4.79
C ALA A 35 -11.78 9.49 -5.50
N GLY A 36 -11.87 9.31 -6.82
CA GLY A 36 -13.03 9.70 -7.64
C GLY A 36 -12.63 10.51 -8.86
N THR A 37 -13.57 11.28 -9.41
CA THR A 37 -13.36 12.14 -10.58
C THR A 37 -13.31 13.61 -10.19
N ALA A 38 -12.31 14.34 -10.69
CA ALA A 38 -12.16 15.79 -10.52
C ALA A 38 -13.20 16.56 -11.34
N VAL A 39 -13.39 17.85 -11.03
CA VAL A 39 -14.24 18.76 -11.82
C VAL A 39 -13.82 18.86 -13.29
N THR A 40 -12.56 18.54 -13.61
CA THR A 40 -12.04 18.52 -14.98
C THR A 40 -12.35 17.22 -15.73
N GLY A 41 -13.09 16.28 -15.11
CA GLY A 41 -13.38 14.96 -15.68
C GLY A 41 -12.23 13.94 -15.58
N LYS A 42 -11.08 14.31 -15.00
CA LYS A 42 -9.94 13.40 -14.83
C LYS A 42 -10.09 12.57 -13.54
N SER A 43 -9.64 11.32 -13.56
CA SER A 43 -9.54 10.50 -12.34
C SER A 43 -8.57 11.13 -11.35
N VAL A 44 -8.86 10.97 -10.06
CA VAL A 44 -7.97 11.30 -8.96
C VAL A 44 -7.64 10.00 -8.24
N ASN A 45 -6.35 9.64 -8.23
CA ASN A 45 -5.86 8.51 -7.48
C ASN A 45 -4.80 8.99 -6.50
N ILE A 46 -4.80 8.50 -5.26
CA ILE A 46 -3.76 8.79 -4.27
C ILE A 46 -2.87 7.57 -4.07
N ASP A 47 -1.57 7.79 -3.94
CA ASP A 47 -0.62 6.76 -3.53
C ASP A 47 -0.51 6.75 -2.01
N LEU A 48 -1.26 5.87 -1.37
CA LEU A 48 -1.33 5.72 0.09
C LEU A 48 0.02 5.39 0.72
N CYS A 49 0.92 4.72 -0.02
CA CYS A 49 2.24 4.36 0.49
C CYS A 49 3.26 5.50 0.39
N SER A 50 2.93 6.57 -0.35
CA SER A 50 3.75 7.78 -0.43
C SER A 50 3.48 8.78 0.70
N ILE A 51 2.45 8.53 1.52
CA ILE A 51 2.04 9.47 2.56
C ILE A 51 3.03 9.41 3.72
N VAL A 52 3.73 10.51 3.96
CA VAL A 52 4.70 10.65 5.06
C VAL A 52 4.46 11.96 5.81
N PRO A 53 4.48 11.97 7.16
CA PRO A 53 4.42 13.20 7.93
C PRO A 53 5.61 14.10 7.59
N ALA A 54 5.31 15.35 7.27
CA ALA A 54 6.33 16.40 7.06
C ALA A 54 6.45 17.31 8.29
N SER A 55 5.35 17.50 9.03
CA SER A 55 5.31 18.17 10.34
C SER A 55 4.08 17.71 11.12
N SER A 56 3.85 18.28 12.31
CA SER A 56 2.60 18.06 13.08
C SER A 56 1.34 18.54 12.34
N ARG A 57 1.49 19.34 11.27
CA ARG A 57 0.38 19.97 10.53
C ARG A 57 0.44 19.75 9.02
N SER A 58 1.40 18.96 8.55
CA SER A 58 1.57 18.71 7.13
C SER A 58 2.01 17.29 6.83
N VAL A 59 1.57 16.79 5.68
CA VAL A 59 1.93 15.47 5.15
C VAL A 59 2.37 15.63 3.71
N ASP A 60 3.48 15.02 3.36
CA ASP A 60 3.87 14.84 1.98
C ASP A 60 3.14 13.62 1.41
N PHE A 61 2.74 13.71 0.15
CA PHE A 61 2.02 12.65 -0.53
C PHE A 61 2.14 12.80 -2.05
N VAL A 62 1.81 11.73 -2.76
CA VAL A 62 1.73 11.69 -4.22
C VAL A 62 0.31 11.38 -4.63
N TYR A 63 -0.20 12.11 -5.61
CA TYR A 63 -1.45 11.80 -6.27
C TYR A 63 -1.31 11.84 -7.80
N TYR A 64 -2.28 11.24 -8.46
CA TYR A 64 -2.39 11.18 -9.91
C TYR A 64 -3.67 11.88 -10.34
N LEU A 65 -3.55 12.82 -11.27
CA LEU A 65 -4.68 13.45 -11.96
C LEU A 65 -4.74 12.93 -13.41
N GLY A 66 -5.58 11.94 -13.67
CA GLY A 66 -5.43 11.09 -14.84
C GLY A 66 -4.08 10.36 -14.78
N ASN A 67 -3.25 10.52 -15.81
CA ASN A 67 -1.92 9.90 -15.89
C ASN A 67 -0.81 10.79 -15.32
N GLN A 68 -1.13 11.99 -14.83
CA GLN A 68 -0.13 12.94 -14.35
C GLN A 68 0.16 12.69 -12.87
N ARG A 69 1.40 12.28 -12.56
CA ARG A 69 1.91 12.15 -11.20
C ARG A 69 2.28 13.52 -10.63
N LEU A 70 1.81 13.81 -9.41
CA LEU A 70 2.00 15.09 -8.73
C LEU A 70 2.50 14.84 -7.32
N VAL A 71 3.71 15.34 -7.03
CA VAL A 71 4.26 15.37 -5.66
C VAL A 71 3.67 16.58 -4.95
N SER A 72 3.14 16.38 -3.76
CA SER A 72 2.39 17.40 -3.05
C SER A 72 2.58 17.35 -1.55
N GLN A 73 2.30 18.46 -0.90
CA GLN A 73 2.21 18.55 0.55
C GLN A 73 0.83 19.06 0.93
N ALA A 74 0.10 18.31 1.76
CA ALA A 74 -1.17 18.76 2.30
C ALA A 74 -0.92 19.59 3.56
N ASN A 75 -1.62 20.71 3.66
CA ASN A 75 -1.73 21.49 4.88
C ASN A 75 -3.01 21.03 5.61
N CYS A 76 -2.82 20.40 6.77
CA CYS A 76 -3.89 19.77 7.52
C CYS A 76 -4.73 20.79 8.32
N ASP A 77 -4.22 22.00 8.56
CA ASP A 77 -4.94 23.07 9.28
C ASP A 77 -6.03 23.70 8.40
N ASN A 78 -5.71 23.97 7.13
CA ASN A 78 -6.58 24.75 6.25
C ASN A 78 -7.19 23.94 5.09
N GLY A 79 -6.91 22.65 5.00
CA GLY A 79 -7.47 21.75 3.99
C GLY A 79 -7.05 22.10 2.56
N THR A 80 -5.85 22.68 2.40
CA THR A 80 -5.24 22.95 1.09
C THR A 80 -4.07 22.00 0.82
N TRP A 81 -3.62 21.91 -0.41
CA TRP A 81 -2.35 21.27 -0.72
C TRP A 81 -1.55 22.08 -1.72
N THR A 82 -0.23 21.90 -1.68
CA THR A 82 0.71 22.54 -2.59
C THR A 82 1.33 21.48 -3.49
N THR A 83 1.32 21.67 -4.81
CA THR A 83 2.01 20.80 -5.77
C THR A 83 3.42 21.32 -6.04
N PHE A 84 4.39 20.41 -6.19
CA PHE A 84 5.79 20.72 -6.48
C PHE A 84 6.23 20.18 -7.85
N PRO A 85 7.19 20.84 -8.52
CA PRO A 85 7.99 22.00 -8.07
C PRO A 85 7.32 23.37 -8.22
N GLU A 86 6.16 23.47 -8.88
CA GLU A 86 5.54 24.74 -9.27
C GLU A 86 5.01 25.58 -8.10
N ARG A 87 4.94 25.00 -6.89
CA ARG A 87 4.42 25.61 -5.65
C ARG A 87 2.99 26.15 -5.77
N GLN A 88 2.18 25.52 -6.63
CA GLN A 88 0.79 25.91 -6.81
C GLN A 88 -0.05 25.40 -5.64
N ILE A 89 -0.81 26.31 -5.01
CA ILE A 89 -1.74 25.99 -3.92
C ILE A 89 -3.11 25.69 -4.48
N HIS A 90 -3.69 24.59 -4.05
CA HIS A 90 -4.99 24.11 -4.49
C HIS A 90 -5.97 24.01 -3.32
N ARG A 91 -7.25 24.18 -3.64
CA ARG A 91 -8.38 23.92 -2.75
C ARG A 91 -9.27 22.83 -3.34
N PRO A 92 -9.92 22.00 -2.50
CA PRO A 92 -10.85 21.00 -3.02
C PRO A 92 -11.98 21.65 -3.81
N ARG A 93 -12.28 21.11 -4.98
CA ARG A 93 -13.38 21.57 -5.86
C ARG A 93 -14.36 20.46 -6.23
N SER A 94 -14.04 19.21 -5.89
CA SER A 94 -14.94 18.07 -6.02
C SER A 94 -14.81 17.13 -4.83
N GLN A 95 -15.78 16.23 -4.69
CA GLN A 95 -15.72 15.14 -3.71
C GLN A 95 -14.41 14.35 -3.83
N ALA A 96 -13.91 14.11 -5.05
CA ALA A 96 -12.66 13.40 -5.27
C ALA A 96 -11.45 14.08 -4.61
N THR A 97 -11.32 15.40 -4.77
CA THR A 97 -10.24 16.17 -4.13
C THR A 97 -10.39 16.27 -2.61
N GLN A 98 -11.63 16.23 -2.09
CA GLN A 98 -11.87 16.19 -0.64
C GLN A 98 -11.46 14.83 -0.07
N THR A 99 -11.88 13.74 -0.72
CA THR A 99 -11.52 12.36 -0.34
C THR A 99 -10.00 12.15 -0.40
N MET A 100 -9.33 12.66 -1.44
CA MET A 100 -7.86 12.63 -1.54
C MET A 100 -7.20 13.26 -0.31
N LEU A 101 -7.60 14.47 0.08
CA LEU A 101 -7.03 15.13 1.27
C LEU A 101 -7.40 14.42 2.57
N TYR A 102 -8.59 13.82 2.64
CA TYR A 102 -8.99 13.00 3.77
C TYR A 102 -8.02 11.83 3.97
N PHE A 103 -7.66 11.11 2.90
CA PHE A 103 -6.66 10.03 3.00
C PHE A 103 -5.26 10.54 3.33
N ALA A 104 -4.82 11.63 2.70
CA ALA A 104 -3.51 12.22 3.00
C ALA A 104 -3.35 12.52 4.50
N ARG A 105 -4.35 13.16 5.13
CA ARG A 105 -4.27 13.56 6.54
C ARG A 105 -4.51 12.43 7.53
N LEU A 106 -5.05 11.27 7.11
CA LEU A 106 -5.29 10.13 8.02
C LEU A 106 -4.00 9.65 8.69
N GLN A 107 -2.85 9.75 8.02
CA GLN A 107 -1.58 9.32 8.59
C GLN A 107 -1.21 10.08 9.87
N LEU A 108 -1.58 11.37 9.99
CA LEU A 108 -1.34 12.14 11.22
C LEU A 108 -2.22 11.69 12.38
N ALA A 109 -3.38 11.09 12.13
CA ALA A 109 -4.25 10.56 13.18
C ALA A 109 -3.70 9.28 13.82
N PHE A 110 -2.83 8.56 13.11
CA PHE A 110 -2.16 7.35 13.59
C PHE A 110 -0.71 7.59 14.04
N PHE A 111 -0.21 8.82 13.88
CA PHE A 111 1.11 9.19 14.36
C PHE A 111 1.04 9.56 15.85
N PRO A 112 1.81 8.89 16.75
CA PRO A 112 1.84 9.27 18.15
C PRO A 112 2.37 10.70 18.27
N GLN A 113 1.55 11.59 18.82
CA GLN A 113 1.92 12.96 19.17
C GLN A 113 2.92 12.89 20.34
N GLY A 114 4.20 12.74 20.04
CA GLY A 114 5.21 12.55 21.07
C GLY A 114 6.61 12.92 20.60
N GLN A 115 6.93 14.21 20.72
CA GLN A 115 8.17 14.69 21.34
C GLN A 115 7.85 15.92 22.17
#